data_AF-A0A8T3WDR2-F1
#
_entry.id   AF-A0A8T3WDR2-F1
#
_cell.length_a   1.000
_cell.length_b   1.000
_cell.length_c   1.000
_cell.angle_alpha   90.00
_cell.angle_beta   90.00
_cell.angle_gamma   90.00
#
_symmetry.space_group_name_H-M   'P 1'
#
loop_
_entity.id
_entity.type
_entity.pdbx_description
1 polymer ?
#
loop_
_entity_poly.entity_id
_entity_poly.type
_entity_poly.pdbx_seq_one_letter_code
_entity_poly.pdbx_strand_id
1 'polypeptide(L)'
;MEIKEKLIIEGRTNWKKRFYVKFEFNKNSIKILRKILNDWGSEALIDNVGQKIGKDSWIPIFDAKPEADIIIGHDSIHMIVFAKPNNKKINIILDKYCDWTQIKYKKGFGPTP
;
A
#
# COMPACT_ATOMS: atom_id res chain seq x y z
N MET A 1 -25.37 -7.11 0.42
CA MET A 1 -24.33 -6.06 0.50
C MET A 1 -23.01 -6.73 0.19
N GLU A 2 -22.48 -6.54 -1.02
CA GLU A 2 -21.15 -7.08 -1.35
C GLU A 2 -20.10 -6.44 -0.45
N ILE A 3 -19.36 -7.29 0.26
CA ILE A 3 -18.28 -6.88 1.13
C ILE A 3 -17.16 -6.40 0.20
N LYS A 4 -16.83 -5.10 0.23
CA LYS A 4 -15.69 -4.57 -0.50
C LYS A 4 -14.43 -5.35 -0.12
N GLU A 5 -13.93 -6.18 -1.03
CA GLU A 5 -12.71 -6.98 -0.85
C GLU A 5 -11.43 -6.19 -1.16
N LYS A 6 -11.52 -4.87 -1.27
CA LYS A 6 -10.44 -3.99 -1.70
C LYS A 6 -10.07 -2.94 -0.66
N LEU A 7 -8.78 -2.60 -0.64
CA LEU A 7 -8.26 -1.46 0.12
C LEU A 7 -8.65 -0.17 -0.58
N ILE A 8 -9.07 0.81 0.19
CA ILE A 8 -9.43 2.11 -0.35
C ILE A 8 -8.20 3.01 -0.31
N ILE A 9 -7.72 3.47 -1.46
CA ILE A 9 -6.64 4.45 -1.57
C ILE A 9 -7.24 5.85 -1.36
N GLU A 10 -6.76 6.54 -0.32
CA GLU A 10 -7.12 7.92 0.01
C GLU A 10 -6.18 8.96 -0.64
N GLY A 11 -4.93 8.55 -0.93
CA GLY A 11 -3.95 9.44 -1.55
C GLY A 11 -2.71 8.72 -2.05
N ARG A 12 -2.05 9.28 -3.06
CA ARG A 12 -0.79 8.76 -3.63
C ARG A 12 0.16 9.86 -4.11
N THR A 13 1.35 9.95 -3.52
CA THR A 13 2.37 10.91 -3.92
C THR A 13 3.52 10.21 -4.63
N ASN A 14 3.94 10.68 -5.80
CA ASN A 14 5.12 10.14 -6.48
C ASN A 14 6.33 11.06 -6.22
N TRP A 15 7.50 10.47 -5.99
CA TRP A 15 8.76 11.17 -5.76
C TRP A 15 9.85 10.69 -6.72
N LYS A 16 11.07 11.26 -6.65
CA LYS A 16 12.16 10.94 -7.60
C LYS A 16 12.70 9.50 -7.54
N LYS A 17 12.50 8.73 -6.47
CA LYS A 17 12.90 7.30 -6.41
C LYS A 17 11.90 6.41 -5.67
N ARG A 18 10.74 6.94 -5.32
CA ARG A 18 9.77 6.28 -4.45
C ARG A 18 8.36 6.76 -4.77
N PHE A 19 7.36 6.05 -4.29
CA PHE A 19 6.00 6.59 -4.20
C PHE A 19 5.41 6.26 -2.84
N TYR A 20 4.52 7.12 -2.38
CA TYR A 20 3.75 6.99 -1.16
C TYR A 20 2.29 6.70 -1.52
N VAL A 21 1.63 5.83 -0.75
CA VAL A 21 0.19 5.58 -0.83
C VAL A 21 -0.40 5.50 0.58
N LYS A 22 -1.57 6.13 0.75
CA LYS A 22 -2.38 6.10 1.97
C LYS A 22 -3.63 5.27 1.71
N PHE A 23 -3.97 4.38 2.64
CA PHE A 23 -5.20 3.62 2.62
C PHE A 23 -6.07 3.91 3.84
N GLU A 24 -7.38 3.81 3.66
CA GLU A 24 -8.34 3.71 4.75
C GLU A 24 -8.14 2.38 5.50
N PHE A 25 -8.11 2.42 6.82
CA PHE A 25 -8.04 1.21 7.63
C PHE A 25 -9.43 0.66 7.95
N ASN A 26 -9.62 -0.62 7.69
CA ASN A 26 -10.80 -1.37 8.07
C ASN A 26 -10.43 -2.81 8.47
N LYS A 27 -11.42 -3.57 8.94
CA LYS A 27 -11.24 -4.96 9.43
C LYS A 27 -10.60 -5.92 8.43
N ASN A 28 -10.69 -5.66 7.12
CA ASN A 28 -10.11 -6.49 6.06
C ASN A 28 -8.77 -5.95 5.54
N SER A 29 -8.37 -4.73 5.92
CA SER A 29 -7.19 -4.05 5.38
C SER A 29 -5.92 -4.86 5.53
N ILE A 30 -5.73 -5.50 6.69
CA ILE A 30 -4.56 -6.36 6.97
C ILE A 30 -4.55 -7.60 6.08
N LYS A 31 -5.70 -8.26 5.89
CA LYS A 31 -5.83 -9.43 5.03
C LYS A 31 -5.48 -9.08 3.58
N ILE A 32 -5.95 -7.94 3.10
CA ILE A 32 -5.68 -7.49 1.73
C ILE A 32 -4.22 -7.04 1.57
N LEU A 33 -3.67 -6.33 2.57
CA LEU A 33 -2.28 -5.91 2.57
C LEU A 33 -1.34 -7.12 2.51
N ARG A 34 -1.63 -8.19 3.27
CA ARG A 34 -0.90 -9.47 3.19
C ARG A 34 -0.89 -10.05 1.77
N LYS A 35 -2.02 -10.00 1.05
CA LYS A 35 -2.11 -10.44 -0.35
C LYS A 35 -1.25 -9.57 -1.28
N ILE A 36 -1.26 -8.24 -1.08
CA ILE A 36 -0.43 -7.31 -1.85
C ILE A 36 1.05 -7.65 -1.66
N LEU A 37 1.49 -7.80 -0.40
CA LEU A 37 2.87 -8.13 -0.06
C LEU A 37 3.29 -9.50 -0.60
N ASN A 38 2.41 -10.49 -0.54
CA ASN A 38 2.65 -11.80 -1.13
C ASN A 38 2.84 -11.72 -2.66
N ASP A 39 1.97 -11.00 -3.38
CA ASP A 39 2.10 -10.82 -4.84
C ASP A 39 3.33 -9.96 -5.22
N TRP A 40 3.88 -9.18 -4.27
CA TRP A 40 5.17 -8.49 -4.39
C TRP A 40 6.38 -9.39 -4.14
N GLY A 41 6.17 -10.63 -3.67
CA GLY A 41 7.24 -11.57 -3.32
C GLY A 41 7.78 -11.40 -1.90
N SER A 42 7.00 -10.80 -1.00
CA SER A 42 7.37 -10.57 0.40
C SER A 42 6.68 -11.59 1.32
N GLU A 43 7.20 -12.82 1.32
CA GLU A 43 6.64 -13.91 2.14
C GLU A 43 6.94 -13.73 3.64
N ALA A 44 8.11 -13.17 3.99
CA ALA A 44 8.62 -13.08 5.36
C ALA A 44 7.88 -12.12 6.30
N LEU A 45 6.93 -11.31 5.80
CA LEU A 45 6.37 -10.17 6.55
C LEU A 45 4.85 -10.22 6.76
N ILE A 46 4.19 -11.29 6.30
CA ILE A 46 2.75 -11.52 6.51
C ILE A 46 2.41 -11.57 8.01
N ASP A 47 3.28 -12.13 8.83
CA ASP A 47 3.02 -12.33 10.26
C ASP A 47 3.19 -11.04 11.09
N ASN A 48 4.15 -10.18 10.72
CA ASN A 48 4.44 -8.94 11.45
C ASN A 48 3.37 -7.85 11.28
N VAL A 49 2.64 -7.87 10.16
CA VAL A 49 1.57 -6.89 9.86
C VAL A 49 0.36 -7.08 10.80
N GLY A 50 0.07 -8.31 11.24
CA GLY A 50 -1.09 -8.60 12.10
C GLY A 50 -0.91 -8.23 13.57
N GLN A 51 0.33 -8.25 14.07
CA GLN A 51 0.63 -8.03 15.51
C GLN A 51 0.71 -6.55 15.91
N LYS A 52 0.66 -5.64 14.93
CA LYS A 52 1.01 -4.22 15.08
C LYS A 52 -0.17 -3.25 14.90
N ILE A 53 -1.40 -3.76 14.83
CA ILE A 53 -2.61 -2.94 14.68
C ILE A 53 -2.80 -2.06 15.92
N GLY A 54 -3.08 -0.76 15.71
CA GLY A 54 -3.46 0.18 16.78
C GLY A 54 -2.30 0.77 17.58
N LYS A 55 -1.05 0.42 17.24
CA LYS A 55 0.15 1.10 17.72
C LYS A 55 0.83 1.60 16.47
N ASP A 56 0.91 2.90 16.21
CA ASP A 56 1.57 3.45 15.02
C ASP A 56 2.94 2.81 14.81
N SER A 57 2.97 1.74 14.00
CA SER A 57 4.09 0.81 14.00
C SER A 57 4.69 0.82 12.63
N TRP A 58 5.97 1.18 12.60
CA TRP A 58 6.77 1.07 11.40
C TRP A 58 7.17 -0.38 11.15
N ILE A 59 7.04 -0.80 9.89
CA ILE A 59 7.36 -2.12 9.38
C ILE A 59 8.15 -1.93 8.08
N PRO A 60 9.48 -2.00 8.15
CA PRO A 60 10.28 -2.00 6.94
C PRO A 60 10.21 -3.37 6.24
N ILE A 61 10.26 -3.34 4.91
CA ILE A 61 10.11 -4.48 4.02
C ILE A 61 11.30 -4.49 3.06
N PHE A 62 12.36 -5.20 3.46
CA PHE A 62 13.64 -5.22 2.75
C PHE A 62 13.78 -6.38 1.76
N ASP A 63 13.13 -7.52 2.01
CA ASP A 63 13.25 -8.72 1.16
C ASP A 63 12.33 -8.68 -0.07
N ALA A 64 11.42 -7.71 -0.12
CA ALA A 64 10.48 -7.54 -1.21
C ALA A 64 11.12 -6.82 -2.41
N LYS A 65 10.69 -7.18 -3.62
CA LYS A 65 10.99 -6.41 -4.84
C LYS A 65 9.66 -5.92 -5.41
N PRO A 66 9.14 -4.78 -4.94
CA PRO A 66 9.86 -3.62 -4.38
C PRO A 66 10.09 -3.62 -2.86
N GLU A 67 11.12 -2.92 -2.40
CA GLU A 67 11.26 -2.55 -0.98
C GLU A 67 10.18 -1.52 -0.58
N ALA A 68 9.68 -1.62 0.65
CA ALA A 68 8.66 -0.71 1.15
C ALA A 68 8.75 -0.49 2.66
N ASP A 69 8.26 0.66 3.13
CA ASP A 69 7.97 0.92 4.53
C ASP A 69 6.47 1.00 4.72
N ILE A 70 5.94 0.31 5.73
CA ILE A 70 4.53 0.36 6.09
C ILE A 70 4.37 0.90 7.50
N ILE A 71 3.42 1.81 7.69
CA ILE A 71 2.97 2.28 8.99
C ILE A 71 1.48 1.94 9.10
N ILE A 72 1.13 1.18 10.14
CA ILE A 72 -0.27 0.81 10.43
C ILE A 72 -0.72 1.68 11.61
N GLY A 73 -1.57 2.66 11.31
CA GLY A 73 -2.21 3.49 12.31
C GLY A 73 -3.57 2.93 12.74
N HIS A 74 -4.28 3.72 13.54
CA HIS A 74 -5.60 3.34 14.04
C HIS A 74 -6.70 3.44 12.96
N ASP A 75 -6.61 4.44 12.10
CA ASP A 75 -7.61 4.78 11.08
C ASP A 75 -7.08 4.66 9.63
N SER A 76 -5.77 4.47 9.47
CA SER A 76 -5.13 4.51 8.16
C SER A 76 -3.89 3.63 8.09
N ILE A 77 -3.55 3.23 6.85
CA ILE A 77 -2.29 2.56 6.52
C ILE A 77 -1.50 3.47 5.59
N HIS A 78 -0.24 3.68 5.91
CA HIS A 78 0.70 4.46 5.13
C HIS A 78 1.73 3.51 4.54
N MET A 79 2.04 3.64 3.26
CA MET A 79 3.05 2.81 2.61
C MET A 79 3.95 3.65 1.71
N ILE A 80 5.25 3.55 1.91
CA ILE A 80 6.28 4.18 1.08
C ILE A 80 7.01 3.07 0.33
N VAL A 81 7.01 3.10 -0.99
CA VAL A 81 7.63 2.08 -1.84
C VAL A 81 8.87 2.68 -2.50
N PHE A 82 10.03 2.02 -2.36
CA PHE A 82 11.35 2.52 -2.73
C PHE A 82 11.80 2.15 -4.15
N ALA A 83 11.04 1.35 -4.88
CA ALA A 83 11.37 0.99 -6.25
C ALA A 83 10.89 2.06 -7.25
N LYS A 84 11.75 2.43 -8.21
CA LYS A 84 11.45 3.38 -9.30
C LYS A 84 11.99 2.92 -10.67
N PRO A 85 11.40 3.33 -11.82
CA PRO A 85 10.08 3.90 -12.06
C PRO A 85 9.10 2.96 -12.78
N ASN A 86 9.53 1.80 -13.33
CA ASN A 86 8.68 0.98 -14.19
C ASN A 86 7.83 -0.02 -13.38
N ASN A 87 7.03 0.52 -12.48
CA ASN A 87 6.23 -0.22 -11.51
C ASN A 87 4.92 -0.76 -12.11
N LYS A 88 4.91 -1.17 -13.39
CA LYS A 88 3.73 -1.76 -14.03
C LYS A 88 3.17 -2.91 -13.19
N LYS A 89 4.04 -3.81 -12.70
CA LYS A 89 3.64 -4.93 -11.82
C LYS A 89 2.98 -4.44 -10.53
N ILE A 90 3.54 -3.42 -9.87
CA ILE A 90 2.97 -2.88 -8.62
C ILE A 90 1.63 -2.20 -8.88
N ASN A 91 1.52 -1.39 -9.94
CA ASN A 91 0.26 -0.75 -10.28
C ASN A 91 -0.81 -1.77 -10.64
N ILE A 92 -0.47 -2.85 -11.36
CA ILE A 92 -1.39 -3.97 -11.62
C ILE A 92 -1.87 -4.60 -10.32
N ILE A 93 -0.97 -4.82 -9.35
CA ILE A 93 -1.32 -5.40 -8.05
C ILE A 93 -2.19 -4.45 -7.23
N LEU A 94 -1.87 -3.15 -7.21
CA LEU A 94 -2.71 -2.16 -6.54
C LEU A 94 -4.08 -2.04 -7.22
N ASP A 95 -4.17 -2.04 -8.56
CA ASP A 95 -5.46 -2.01 -9.26
C ASP A 95 -6.29 -3.29 -9.00
N LYS A 96 -5.64 -4.45 -8.81
CA LYS A 96 -6.27 -5.72 -8.43
C LYS A 96 -6.88 -5.67 -7.02
N TYR A 97 -6.17 -5.10 -6.05
CA TYR A 97 -6.56 -5.18 -4.63
C TYR A 97 -7.07 -3.87 -4.02
N CYS A 98 -7.09 -2.77 -4.79
CA CYS A 98 -7.46 -1.47 -4.27
C CYS A 98 -8.49 -0.75 -5.16
N ASP A 99 -9.30 0.09 -4.52
CA ASP A 99 -10.18 1.07 -5.17
C ASP A 99 -9.74 2.48 -4.80
N TRP A 100 -10.05 3.44 -5.66
CA TRP A 100 -9.65 4.84 -5.49
C TRP A 100 -10.84 5.68 -4.99
N THR A 101 -10.67 6.41 -3.89
CA THR A 101 -11.71 7.36 -3.38
C THR A 101 -11.83 8.63 -4.21
N GLN A 102 -10.77 9.01 -4.91
CA GLN A 102 -10.76 10.20 -5.77
C GLN A 102 -10.49 9.80 -7.22
N ILE A 103 -11.03 10.58 -8.17
CA ILE A 103 -10.69 10.48 -9.59
C ILE A 103 -9.16 10.43 -9.69
N LYS A 104 -8.62 9.45 -10.43
CA LYS A 104 -7.23 8.99 -10.50
C LYS A 104 -6.12 10.08 -10.58
N TYR A 105 -6.45 11.36 -10.73
CA TYR A 105 -5.52 12.48 -10.85
C TYR A 105 -6.13 13.78 -10.30
N LYS A 106 -5.83 14.13 -9.03
CA LYS A 106 -5.96 15.53 -8.56
C LYS A 106 -4.59 16.19 -8.69
N LYS A 107 -4.52 17.32 -9.40
CA LYS A 107 -3.31 18.09 -9.68
C LYS A 107 -2.51 18.31 -8.38
N GLY A 108 -1.29 17.77 -8.31
CA GLY A 108 -0.46 17.67 -7.09
C GLY A 108 -0.17 16.23 -6.65
N PHE A 109 -0.99 15.27 -7.07
CA PHE A 109 -0.88 13.83 -6.83
C PHE A 109 -0.94 13.09 -8.17
N GLY A 110 0.22 12.89 -8.80
CA GLY A 110 0.41 12.29 -10.13
C GLY A 110 1.88 12.41 -10.53
N PRO A 111 2.40 11.59 -11.48
CA PRO A 111 3.83 11.61 -11.79
C PRO A 111 4.22 13.01 -12.26
N THR A 112 5.30 13.54 -11.68
CA THR A 112 6.03 14.66 -12.29
C THR A 112 6.40 14.24 -13.72
N PRO A 113 6.23 15.11 -14.73
CA PRO A 113 6.54 14.78 -16.12
C PRO A 113 7.93 14.14 -16.29
#